data_AF-A0A7V4CJ14-F1
#
_entry.id   AF-A0A7V4CJ14-F1
#
_cell.length_a   1.000
_cell.length_b   1.000
_cell.length_c   1.000
_cell.angle_alpha   90.00
_cell.angle_beta   90.00
_cell.angle_gamma   90.00
#
_symmetry.space_group_name_H-M   'P 1'
#
loop_
_entity.id
_entity.type
_entity.pdbx_description
1 polymer ?
#
loop_
_entity_poly.entity_id
_entity_poly.type
_entity_poly.pdbx_seq_one_letter_code
_entity_poly.pdbx_strand_id
1 'polypeptide(L)'
;MGGNLKIKKSTKPTTMKLTILKEKLNEGLKLNEKIAKKTLALPILENCLLETEKNFLKISSTNLETGINYWGLAKIEKEGKICVPAKILTQIINLLPLEKINLFEENFVLKIEDENYKTQINGVSPEEFPIIPQPESIKPFILDSLSFCEALSSVSKIPMPSSARPEISGILVSFKENFVEMVATDSFRLASKKIFFSENFSEKISFILPQVSAREFLNIFSQEKGEIKIYYSPSQVWFETQMEETDHPKIQYTSRLIEGEYPNYEEIIPKKFGTQIEVLKEEFLKHVKTASLLSGKNNEIRFKIDPQKEIIQILSQTPNLGRYESSIKGKVRGDEIEIVFNWKFLIDGITEIDTERFIFSFTSVEGPAMIKPLEKEDYFYILMPIKTV
;
A
#
# COMPACT_ATOMS: atom_id res chain seq x y z
N MET A 1 -31.74 -25.01 -52.63
CA MET A 1 -30.35 -25.50 -52.68
C MET A 1 -29.49 -24.39 -52.10
N GLY A 2 -29.29 -24.30 -50.78
CA GLY A 2 -28.46 -25.21 -49.98
C GLY A 2 -27.00 -25.01 -50.39
N GLY A 3 -26.06 -24.47 -49.62
CA GLY A 3 -25.97 -24.05 -48.22
C GLY A 3 -24.47 -23.84 -47.97
N ASN A 4 -24.09 -22.97 -47.03
CA ASN A 4 -23.02 -23.21 -46.06
C ASN A 4 -22.80 -21.95 -45.22
N LEU A 5 -23.59 -21.89 -44.14
CA LEU A 5 -23.23 -21.16 -42.94
C LEU A 5 -21.87 -21.70 -42.46
N LYS A 6 -20.91 -20.79 -42.27
CA LYS A 6 -19.70 -21.09 -41.51
C LYS A 6 -20.11 -21.40 -40.07
N ILE A 7 -19.93 -22.66 -39.70
CA ILE A 7 -20.12 -23.21 -38.37
C ILE A 7 -19.21 -22.45 -37.40
N LYS A 8 -19.83 -21.79 -36.39
CA LYS A 8 -19.15 -21.34 -35.17
C LYS A 8 -18.38 -22.54 -34.60
N LYS A 9 -17.07 -22.41 -34.40
CA LYS A 9 -16.30 -23.39 -33.62
C LYS A 9 -16.92 -23.44 -32.22
N SER A 10 -17.61 -24.54 -31.94
CA SER A 10 -17.99 -24.95 -30.59
C SER A 10 -16.70 -25.15 -29.80
N THR A 11 -16.47 -24.26 -28.84
CA THR A 11 -15.53 -24.50 -27.74
C THR A 11 -16.09 -25.66 -26.93
N LYS A 12 -15.48 -26.84 -27.03
CA LYS A 12 -15.76 -27.93 -26.10
C LYS A 12 -15.46 -27.41 -24.68
N PRO A 13 -16.32 -27.64 -23.68
CA PRO A 13 -15.98 -27.33 -22.30
C PRO A 13 -14.73 -28.12 -21.93
N THR A 14 -13.61 -27.42 -21.76
CA THR A 14 -12.36 -28.00 -21.29
C THR A 14 -12.48 -28.23 -19.80
N THR A 15 -12.72 -29.49 -19.42
CA THR A 15 -12.69 -29.91 -18.02
C THR A 15 -11.30 -29.64 -17.43
N MET A 16 -11.17 -28.66 -16.53
CA MET A 16 -9.95 -28.44 -15.75
C MET A 16 -9.75 -29.59 -14.78
N LYS A 17 -8.51 -30.09 -14.63
CA LYS A 17 -8.15 -31.05 -13.59
C LYS A 17 -6.73 -30.81 -13.10
N LEU A 18 -6.59 -30.55 -11.80
CA LEU A 18 -5.28 -30.31 -11.18
C LEU A 18 -5.23 -30.75 -9.72
N THR A 19 -4.01 -30.91 -9.22
CA THR A 19 -3.72 -31.08 -7.79
C THR A 19 -2.72 -30.03 -7.34
N ILE A 20 -3.01 -29.31 -6.25
CA ILE A 20 -2.16 -28.27 -5.67
C ILE A 20 -2.00 -28.47 -4.16
N LEU A 21 -0.87 -28.06 -3.59
CA LEU A 21 -0.70 -28.01 -2.13
C LEU A 21 -1.67 -26.99 -1.52
N LYS A 22 -2.36 -27.37 -0.43
CA LYS A 22 -3.32 -26.50 0.26
C LYS A 22 -2.68 -25.17 0.67
N GLU A 23 -1.45 -25.19 1.16
CA GLU A 23 -0.71 -24.01 1.57
C GLU A 23 -0.59 -22.97 0.44
N LYS A 24 -0.14 -23.39 -0.75
CA LYS A 24 0.01 -22.52 -1.93
C LYS A 24 -1.35 -22.02 -2.44
N LEU A 25 -2.36 -22.88 -2.45
CA LEU A 25 -3.72 -22.46 -2.81
C LEU A 25 -4.26 -21.39 -1.84
N ASN A 26 -4.08 -21.59 -0.53
CA ASN A 26 -4.50 -20.65 0.49
C ASN A 26 -3.77 -19.30 0.40
N GLU A 27 -2.47 -19.32 0.10
CA GLU A 27 -1.69 -18.09 -0.13
C GLU A 27 -2.31 -17.27 -1.27
N GLY A 28 -2.50 -17.87 -2.45
CA GLY A 28 -3.10 -17.20 -3.59
C GLY A 28 -4.53 -16.74 -3.36
N LEU A 29 -5.37 -17.57 -2.73
CA LEU A 29 -6.76 -17.22 -2.41
C LEU A 29 -6.87 -16.07 -1.42
N LYS A 30 -6.04 -16.04 -0.37
CA LYS A 30 -6.03 -14.95 0.62
C LYS A 30 -5.68 -13.60 0.00
N LEU A 31 -4.76 -13.57 -0.96
CA LEU A 31 -4.40 -12.36 -1.68
C LEU A 31 -5.53 -11.92 -2.62
N ASN A 32 -6.07 -12.86 -3.40
CA ASN A 32 -7.11 -12.60 -4.39
C ASN A 32 -8.46 -12.21 -3.77
N GLU A 33 -8.83 -12.77 -2.63
CA GLU A 33 -10.08 -12.44 -1.92
C GLU A 33 -10.13 -10.97 -1.49
N LYS A 34 -8.99 -10.37 -1.11
CA LYS A 34 -8.95 -8.96 -0.69
C LYS A 34 -9.27 -7.98 -1.84
N ILE A 35 -8.98 -8.38 -3.07
CA ILE A 35 -9.21 -7.58 -4.28
C ILE A 35 -10.60 -7.86 -4.86
N ALA A 36 -11.07 -9.12 -4.80
CA ALA A 36 -12.37 -9.54 -5.27
C ALA A 36 -13.50 -8.85 -4.46
N LYS A 37 -14.12 -7.83 -5.04
CA LYS A 37 -15.16 -7.03 -4.40
C LYS A 37 -16.37 -6.94 -5.31
N LYS A 38 -17.52 -7.36 -4.79
CA LYS A 38 -18.80 -7.24 -5.48
C LYS A 38 -19.14 -5.78 -5.77
N THR A 39 -19.50 -5.48 -7.01
CA THR A 39 -20.19 -4.24 -7.37
C THR A 39 -21.59 -4.57 -7.90
N LEU A 40 -22.54 -3.65 -7.76
CA LEU A 40 -23.90 -3.86 -8.29
C LEU A 40 -23.93 -4.02 -9.81
N ALA A 41 -23.02 -3.34 -10.51
CA ALA A 41 -22.94 -3.36 -11.97
C ALA A 41 -22.23 -4.61 -12.53
N LEU A 42 -21.22 -5.12 -11.81
CA LEU A 42 -20.42 -6.27 -12.24
C LEU A 42 -20.24 -7.26 -11.08
N PRO A 43 -21.22 -8.17 -10.86
CA PRO A 43 -21.15 -9.19 -9.82
C PRO A 43 -19.95 -10.12 -9.95
N ILE A 44 -19.48 -10.38 -11.18
CA ILE A 44 -18.34 -11.27 -11.45
C ILE A 44 -17.04 -10.82 -10.77
N LEU A 45 -16.91 -9.54 -10.37
CA LEU A 45 -15.76 -9.04 -9.61
C LEU A 45 -15.67 -9.62 -8.18
N GLU A 46 -16.72 -10.30 -7.68
CA GLU A 46 -16.67 -11.07 -6.44
C GLU A 46 -16.02 -12.45 -6.60
N ASN A 47 -15.78 -12.86 -7.85
CA ASN A 47 -15.13 -14.11 -8.19
C ASN A 47 -13.62 -13.93 -8.37
N CYS A 48 -12.87 -15.00 -8.15
CA CYS A 48 -11.53 -15.14 -8.69
C CYS A 48 -11.58 -16.05 -9.94
N LEU A 49 -10.74 -15.75 -10.91
CA LEU A 49 -10.47 -16.62 -12.05
C LEU A 49 -9.37 -17.62 -11.66
N LEU A 50 -9.67 -18.90 -11.81
CA LEU A 50 -8.70 -19.99 -11.77
C LEU A 50 -8.34 -20.36 -13.19
N GLU A 51 -7.06 -20.33 -13.54
CA GLU A 51 -6.56 -20.66 -14.88
C GLU A 51 -5.30 -21.52 -14.76
N THR A 52 -5.24 -22.63 -15.49
CA THR A 52 -4.04 -23.47 -15.54
C THR A 52 -3.08 -22.98 -16.61
N GLU A 53 -1.81 -22.79 -16.26
CA GLU A 53 -0.75 -22.39 -17.19
C GLU A 53 0.44 -23.36 -17.05
N LYS A 54 0.55 -24.36 -17.94
CA LYS A 54 1.60 -25.40 -17.89
C LYS A 54 1.62 -26.15 -16.55
N ASN A 55 2.54 -25.77 -15.64
CA ASN A 55 2.76 -26.38 -14.32
C ASN A 55 2.27 -25.47 -13.18
N PHE A 56 1.52 -24.41 -13.50
CA PHE A 56 1.07 -23.42 -12.55
C PHE A 56 -0.46 -23.34 -12.55
N LEU A 57 -1.02 -23.16 -11.36
CA LEU A 57 -2.35 -22.60 -11.20
C LEU A 57 -2.22 -21.10 -10.99
N LYS A 58 -2.79 -20.33 -11.90
CA LYS A 58 -2.95 -18.88 -11.78
C LYS A 58 -4.29 -18.56 -11.15
N ILE A 59 -4.27 -17.67 -10.16
CA ILE A 59 -5.45 -17.14 -9.50
C ILE A 59 -5.47 -15.63 -9.72
N SER A 60 -6.53 -15.14 -10.35
CA SER A 60 -6.67 -13.73 -10.70
C SER A 60 -7.93 -13.09 -10.11
N SER A 61 -7.80 -11.85 -9.64
CA SER A 61 -8.90 -11.02 -9.12
C SER A 61 -8.70 -9.57 -9.58
N THR A 62 -9.78 -8.85 -9.83
CA THR A 62 -9.72 -7.42 -10.17
C THR A 62 -10.97 -6.68 -9.69
N ASN A 63 -10.82 -5.39 -9.42
CA ASN A 63 -11.91 -4.45 -9.19
C ASN A 63 -11.95 -3.33 -10.25
N LEU A 64 -11.29 -3.55 -11.40
CA LEU A 64 -11.07 -2.61 -12.52
C LEU A 64 -10.08 -1.47 -12.25
N GLU A 65 -9.84 -1.10 -11.00
CA GLU A 65 -8.79 -0.14 -10.61
C GLU A 65 -7.47 -0.84 -10.29
N THR A 66 -7.58 -1.99 -9.64
CA THR A 66 -6.46 -2.84 -9.26
C THR A 66 -6.72 -4.27 -9.71
N GLY A 67 -5.64 -5.00 -9.97
CA GLY A 67 -5.66 -6.39 -10.39
C GLY A 67 -4.54 -7.15 -9.71
N ILE A 68 -4.78 -8.42 -9.41
CA ILE A 68 -3.76 -9.29 -8.84
C ILE A 68 -3.78 -10.64 -9.55
N ASN A 69 -2.59 -11.16 -9.80
CA ASN A 69 -2.34 -12.52 -10.25
C ASN A 69 -1.42 -13.18 -9.22
N TYR A 70 -1.74 -14.42 -8.84
CA TYR A 70 -0.86 -15.30 -8.06
C TYR A 70 -0.64 -16.58 -8.84
N TRP A 71 0.59 -17.08 -8.87
CA TRP A 71 0.92 -18.37 -9.44
C TRP A 71 1.42 -19.32 -8.36
N GLY A 72 0.84 -20.52 -8.32
CA GLY A 72 1.29 -21.61 -7.46
C GLY A 72 1.62 -22.84 -8.29
N LEU A 73 2.70 -23.53 -7.94
CA LEU A 73 3.04 -24.82 -8.56
C LEU A 73 1.93 -25.84 -8.33
N ALA A 74 1.47 -26.44 -9.41
CA ALA A 74 0.39 -27.43 -9.40
C ALA A 74 0.66 -28.54 -10.41
N LYS A 75 0.22 -29.76 -10.07
CA LYS A 75 0.20 -30.87 -11.02
C LYS A 75 -1.04 -30.73 -11.89
N ILE A 76 -0.86 -30.32 -13.14
CA ILE A 76 -1.96 -30.16 -14.11
C ILE A 76 -2.14 -31.46 -14.90
N GLU A 77 -3.34 -32.04 -14.84
CA GLU A 77 -3.71 -33.22 -15.64
C GLU A 77 -4.56 -32.85 -16.85
N LYS A 78 -5.39 -31.80 -16.73
CA LYS A 78 -6.12 -31.20 -17.83
C LYS A 78 -6.18 -29.70 -17.65
N GLU A 79 -5.79 -28.98 -18.68
CA GLU A 79 -5.86 -27.52 -18.71
C GLU A 79 -7.31 -27.04 -18.76
N GLY A 80 -7.57 -25.88 -18.15
CA GLY A 80 -8.88 -25.24 -18.15
C GLY A 80 -8.89 -23.96 -17.32
N LYS A 81 -10.06 -23.32 -17.29
CA LYS A 81 -10.27 -22.08 -16.55
C LYS A 81 -11.73 -21.95 -16.07
N ILE A 82 -11.93 -21.34 -14.91
CA ILE A 82 -13.25 -21.11 -14.30
C ILE A 82 -13.22 -19.91 -13.36
N CYS A 83 -14.31 -19.15 -13.33
CA CYS A 83 -14.50 -18.13 -12.31
C CYS A 83 -15.37 -18.66 -11.17
N VAL A 84 -14.93 -18.48 -9.92
CA VAL A 84 -15.64 -18.97 -8.72
C VAL A 84 -15.66 -17.90 -7.63
N PRO A 85 -16.70 -17.85 -6.76
CA PRO A 85 -16.76 -16.87 -5.69
C PRO A 85 -15.56 -16.96 -4.75
N ALA A 86 -14.72 -15.93 -4.73
CA ALA A 86 -13.41 -15.98 -4.09
C ALA A 86 -13.53 -16.27 -2.59
N LYS A 87 -14.41 -15.54 -1.90
CA LYS A 87 -14.66 -15.69 -0.45
C LYS A 87 -15.13 -17.09 -0.07
N ILE A 88 -16.06 -17.67 -0.84
CA ILE A 88 -16.59 -19.01 -0.54
C ILE A 88 -15.51 -20.06 -0.74
N LEU A 89 -14.76 -19.97 -1.85
CA LEU A 89 -13.65 -20.89 -2.09
C LEU A 89 -12.59 -20.78 -0.97
N THR A 90 -12.16 -19.58 -0.60
CA THR A 90 -11.18 -19.39 0.49
C THR A 90 -11.67 -20.01 1.80
N GLN A 91 -12.93 -19.78 2.18
CA GLN A 91 -13.50 -20.34 3.41
C GLN A 91 -13.51 -21.87 3.40
N ILE A 92 -13.92 -22.47 2.28
CA ILE A 92 -13.96 -23.93 2.13
C ILE A 92 -12.53 -24.51 2.24
N ILE A 93 -11.57 -24.00 1.46
CA ILE A 93 -10.21 -24.53 1.46
C ILE A 93 -9.57 -24.40 2.85
N ASN A 94 -9.79 -23.28 3.55
CA ASN A 94 -9.29 -23.11 4.91
C ASN A 94 -9.78 -24.20 5.88
N LEU A 95 -11.05 -24.62 5.78
CA LEU A 95 -11.67 -25.59 6.67
C LEU A 95 -11.33 -27.05 6.35
N LEU A 96 -10.90 -27.36 5.12
CA LEU A 96 -10.57 -28.75 4.72
C LEU A 96 -9.26 -29.23 5.38
N PRO A 97 -9.25 -30.32 6.16
CA PRO A 97 -8.04 -30.81 6.82
C PRO A 97 -7.17 -31.65 5.86
N LEU A 98 -6.87 -31.11 4.68
CA LEU A 98 -6.13 -31.79 3.61
C LEU A 98 -4.82 -31.07 3.32
N GLU A 99 -3.75 -31.81 3.03
CA GLU A 99 -2.47 -31.23 2.59
C GLU A 99 -2.48 -30.91 1.09
N LYS A 100 -3.19 -31.71 0.30
CA LYS A 100 -3.32 -31.56 -1.16
C LYS A 100 -4.79 -31.40 -1.52
N ILE A 101 -5.06 -30.49 -2.44
CA ILE A 101 -6.40 -30.21 -2.93
C ILE A 101 -6.48 -30.64 -4.39
N ASN A 102 -7.41 -31.55 -4.69
CA ASN A 102 -7.75 -31.92 -6.06
C ASN A 102 -8.91 -31.04 -6.52
N LEU A 103 -8.68 -30.30 -7.61
CA LEU A 103 -9.68 -29.44 -8.23
C LEU A 103 -10.08 -30.02 -9.59
N PHE A 104 -11.38 -30.10 -9.81
CA PHE A 104 -11.97 -30.55 -11.06
C PHE A 104 -13.01 -29.55 -11.49
N GLU A 105 -12.98 -29.12 -12.74
CA GLU A 105 -14.07 -28.34 -13.33
C GLU A 105 -14.86 -29.21 -14.30
N GLU A 106 -16.18 -29.10 -14.22
CA GLU A 106 -17.10 -29.65 -15.19
C GLU A 106 -18.32 -28.75 -15.33
N ASN A 107 -18.56 -28.22 -16.53
CA ASN A 107 -19.71 -27.37 -16.86
C ASN A 107 -19.87 -26.16 -15.93
N PHE A 108 -18.77 -25.45 -15.68
CA PHE A 108 -18.67 -24.31 -14.77
C PHE A 108 -18.99 -24.65 -13.31
N VAL A 109 -18.85 -25.93 -12.91
CA VAL A 109 -18.91 -26.34 -11.50
C VAL A 109 -17.51 -26.78 -11.07
N LEU A 110 -16.95 -26.08 -10.09
CA LEU A 110 -15.70 -26.48 -9.44
C LEU A 110 -15.99 -27.52 -8.37
N LYS A 111 -15.42 -28.71 -8.52
CA LYS A 111 -15.51 -29.81 -7.57
C LYS A 111 -14.19 -29.95 -6.83
N ILE A 112 -14.29 -30.15 -5.52
CA ILE A 112 -13.19 -30.48 -4.63
C ILE A 112 -13.49 -31.86 -4.07
N GLU A 113 -12.70 -32.86 -4.47
CA GLU A 113 -12.96 -34.26 -4.15
C GLU A 113 -11.72 -34.92 -3.51
N ASP A 114 -11.98 -35.59 -2.40
CA ASP A 114 -11.08 -36.48 -1.68
C ASP A 114 -11.89 -37.64 -1.08
N GLU A 115 -11.25 -38.65 -0.48
CA GLU A 115 -11.94 -39.84 0.04
C GLU A 115 -13.12 -39.51 0.98
N ASN A 116 -12.93 -38.51 1.84
CA ASN A 116 -13.90 -38.13 2.87
C ASN A 116 -14.64 -36.81 2.58
N TYR A 117 -14.28 -36.10 1.50
CA TYR A 117 -14.77 -34.75 1.23
C TYR A 117 -15.22 -34.61 -0.21
N LYS A 118 -16.46 -34.17 -0.39
CA LYS A 118 -17.00 -33.81 -1.71
C LYS A 118 -17.67 -32.45 -1.59
N THR A 119 -17.17 -31.47 -2.31
CA THR A 119 -17.72 -30.12 -2.34
C THR A 119 -17.86 -29.67 -3.79
N GLN A 120 -18.94 -28.96 -4.08
CA GLN A 120 -19.20 -28.37 -5.40
C GLN A 120 -19.48 -26.89 -5.22
N ILE A 121 -18.83 -26.07 -6.03
CA ILE A 121 -19.00 -24.62 -6.05
C ILE A 121 -19.41 -24.26 -7.48
N ASN A 122 -20.59 -23.65 -7.60
CA ASN A 122 -21.04 -23.12 -8.88
C ASN A 122 -20.18 -21.92 -9.24
N GLY A 123 -19.52 -22.01 -10.39
CA GLY A 123 -18.80 -20.93 -11.02
C GLY A 123 -19.58 -20.31 -12.17
N VAL A 124 -18.91 -19.44 -12.89
CA VAL A 124 -19.41 -18.78 -14.10
C VAL A 124 -18.37 -18.88 -15.21
N SER A 125 -18.79 -18.53 -16.42
CA SER A 125 -17.92 -18.55 -17.59
C SER A 125 -16.73 -17.59 -17.38
N PRO A 126 -15.50 -18.05 -17.62
CA PRO A 126 -14.31 -17.20 -17.52
C PRO A 126 -14.23 -16.16 -18.65
N GLU A 127 -15.03 -16.30 -19.72
CA GLU A 127 -15.11 -15.32 -20.81
C GLU A 127 -15.76 -13.99 -20.36
N GLU A 128 -16.49 -13.98 -19.25
CA GLU A 128 -17.07 -12.77 -18.66
C GLU A 128 -16.08 -12.04 -17.75
N PHE A 129 -14.95 -12.67 -17.40
CA PHE A 129 -13.98 -12.09 -16.48
C PHE A 129 -13.21 -10.96 -17.16
N PRO A 130 -13.07 -9.79 -16.52
CA PRO A 130 -12.34 -8.67 -17.11
C PRO A 130 -10.88 -9.02 -17.36
N ILE A 131 -10.34 -8.53 -18.49
CA ILE A 131 -8.92 -8.67 -18.79
C ILE A 131 -8.12 -7.81 -17.82
N ILE A 132 -7.17 -8.43 -17.11
CA ILE A 132 -6.18 -7.71 -16.31
C ILE A 132 -5.03 -7.29 -17.21
N PRO A 133 -4.74 -5.99 -17.36
CA PRO A 133 -3.65 -5.48 -18.17
C PRO A 133 -2.31 -6.11 -17.79
N GLN A 134 -1.49 -6.43 -18.78
CA GLN A 134 -0.15 -6.97 -18.58
C GLN A 134 0.89 -5.89 -18.92
N PRO A 135 2.05 -5.88 -18.25
CA PRO A 135 3.11 -4.94 -18.60
C PRO A 135 3.61 -5.23 -20.02
N GLU A 136 3.86 -4.16 -20.79
CA GLU A 136 4.58 -4.28 -22.05
C GLU A 136 6.03 -4.73 -21.79
N SER A 137 6.75 -5.18 -22.83
CA SER A 137 8.14 -5.65 -22.72
C SER A 137 9.12 -4.48 -22.50
N ILE A 138 8.98 -3.83 -21.35
CA ILE A 138 9.81 -2.73 -20.86
C ILE A 138 10.70 -3.29 -19.75
N LYS A 139 11.94 -2.80 -19.64
CA LYS A 139 12.86 -3.19 -18.57
C LYS A 139 12.29 -2.73 -17.21
N PRO A 140 12.15 -3.62 -16.21
CA PRO A 140 11.65 -3.23 -14.90
C PRO A 140 12.71 -2.46 -14.10
N PHE A 141 12.24 -1.65 -13.16
CA PHE A 141 13.04 -1.24 -12.00
C PHE A 141 13.06 -2.39 -11.00
N ILE A 142 14.22 -2.67 -10.41
CA ILE A 142 14.39 -3.75 -9.44
C ILE A 142 14.82 -3.11 -8.12
N LEU A 143 14.08 -3.40 -7.06
CA LEU A 143 14.33 -2.89 -5.71
C LEU A 143 14.14 -4.02 -4.69
N ASP A 144 14.70 -3.85 -3.49
CA ASP A 144 14.36 -4.72 -2.36
C ASP A 144 12.89 -4.46 -1.94
N SER A 145 12.12 -5.55 -1.84
CA SER A 145 10.69 -5.51 -1.53
C SER A 145 10.41 -4.87 -0.17
N LEU A 146 11.21 -5.22 0.85
CA LEU A 146 11.03 -4.71 2.21
C LEU A 146 11.32 -3.22 2.27
N SER A 147 12.43 -2.78 1.67
CA SER A 147 12.82 -1.36 1.59
C SER A 147 11.76 -0.52 0.86
N PHE A 148 11.18 -1.04 -0.22
CA PHE A 148 10.08 -0.36 -0.93
C PHE A 148 8.82 -0.28 -0.07
N CYS A 149 8.46 -1.37 0.63
CA CYS A 149 7.32 -1.40 1.54
C CYS A 149 7.50 -0.44 2.72
N GLU A 150 8.68 -0.39 3.34
CA GLU A 150 9.01 0.52 4.44
C GLU A 150 8.85 1.98 3.98
N ALA A 151 9.40 2.31 2.81
CA ALA A 151 9.29 3.66 2.30
C ALA A 151 7.85 4.05 1.99
N LEU A 152 7.11 3.17 1.31
CA LEU A 152 5.71 3.42 0.97
C LEU A 152 4.85 3.54 2.23
N SER A 153 5.07 2.69 3.24
CA SER A 153 4.37 2.75 4.53
C SER A 153 4.51 4.12 5.19
N SER A 154 5.72 4.67 5.20
CA SER A 154 6.05 5.95 5.86
C SER A 154 5.30 7.18 5.32
N VAL A 155 4.74 7.08 4.10
CA VAL A 155 4.00 8.17 3.46
C VAL A 155 2.53 7.81 3.15
N SER A 156 2.16 6.52 3.18
CA SER A 156 0.85 6.02 2.72
C SER A 156 -0.37 6.54 3.47
N LYS A 157 -0.21 7.00 4.72
CA LYS A 157 -1.31 7.51 5.56
C LYS A 157 -1.64 8.97 5.31
N ILE A 158 -0.75 9.71 4.64
CA ILE A 158 -0.84 11.16 4.49
C ILE A 158 -1.92 11.60 3.49
N PRO A 159 -2.04 11.01 2.28
CA PRO A 159 -3.00 11.49 1.29
C PRO A 159 -4.43 11.44 1.82
N MET A 160 -5.26 12.37 1.36
CA MET A 160 -6.69 12.40 1.62
C MET A 160 -7.48 12.30 0.31
N PRO A 161 -8.58 11.52 0.26
CA PRO A 161 -9.46 11.49 -0.91
C PRO A 161 -9.96 12.89 -1.27
N SER A 162 -9.79 13.29 -2.53
CA SER A 162 -10.19 14.61 -3.04
C SER A 162 -10.53 14.50 -4.52
N SER A 163 -11.77 14.82 -4.90
CA SER A 163 -12.16 14.90 -6.32
C SER A 163 -11.71 16.19 -6.99
N ALA A 164 -11.50 17.25 -6.21
CA ALA A 164 -11.07 18.56 -6.71
C ALA A 164 -9.55 18.62 -6.98
N ARG A 165 -8.78 17.82 -6.23
CA ARG A 165 -7.32 17.70 -6.34
C ARG A 165 -6.93 16.22 -6.30
N PRO A 166 -7.22 15.44 -7.35
CA PRO A 166 -6.95 14.01 -7.38
C PRO A 166 -5.46 13.70 -7.23
N GLU A 167 -4.57 14.57 -7.72
CA GLU A 167 -3.11 14.41 -7.68
C GLU A 167 -2.56 14.23 -6.25
N ILE A 168 -3.12 14.93 -5.26
CA ILE A 168 -2.75 14.79 -3.84
C ILE A 168 -3.53 13.71 -3.09
N SER A 169 -4.43 12.98 -3.77
CA SER A 169 -5.09 11.80 -3.20
C SER A 169 -4.23 10.53 -3.32
N GLY A 170 -3.11 10.62 -4.05
CA GLY A 170 -2.12 9.57 -4.18
C GLY A 170 -0.77 9.92 -3.58
N ILE A 171 0.20 9.06 -3.86
CA ILE A 171 1.59 9.16 -3.44
C ILE A 171 2.41 9.34 -4.71
N LEU A 172 3.19 10.41 -4.78
CA LEU A 172 4.18 10.58 -5.83
C LEU A 172 5.31 9.59 -5.59
N VAL A 173 5.60 8.73 -6.56
CA VAL A 173 6.79 7.87 -6.58
C VAL A 173 7.67 8.36 -7.71
N SER A 174 8.86 8.86 -7.40
CA SER A 174 9.82 9.37 -8.38
C SER A 174 11.12 8.59 -8.33
N PHE A 175 11.45 7.95 -9.44
CA PHE A 175 12.74 7.30 -9.65
C PHE A 175 13.71 8.35 -10.17
N LYS A 176 14.77 8.59 -9.40
CA LYS A 176 15.90 9.44 -9.76
C LYS A 176 17.12 8.55 -10.01
N GLU A 177 18.24 9.18 -10.34
CA GLU A 177 19.47 8.48 -10.71
C GLU A 177 19.96 7.54 -9.59
N ASN A 178 19.99 8.00 -8.34
CA ASN A 178 20.59 7.26 -7.20
C ASN A 178 19.61 6.99 -6.04
N PHE A 179 18.34 7.39 -6.19
CA PHE A 179 17.31 7.15 -5.18
C PHE A 179 15.90 7.11 -5.78
N VAL A 180 15.00 6.43 -5.07
CA VAL A 180 13.55 6.53 -5.27
C VAL A 180 13.02 7.42 -4.16
N GLU A 181 12.26 8.46 -4.50
CA GLU A 181 11.61 9.32 -3.54
C GLU A 181 10.09 9.11 -3.58
N MET A 182 9.49 8.89 -2.42
CA MET A 182 8.06 8.80 -2.23
C MET A 182 7.57 10.00 -1.45
N VAL A 183 6.62 10.74 -2.00
CA VAL A 183 6.09 11.97 -1.41
C VAL A 183 4.58 11.92 -1.33
N ALA A 184 4.03 12.33 -0.19
CA ALA A 184 2.60 12.40 0.02
C ALA A 184 2.22 13.69 0.77
N THR A 185 1.11 14.33 0.39
CA THR A 185 0.60 15.53 1.07
C THR A 185 -0.93 15.57 1.07
N ASP A 186 -1.52 16.26 2.04
CA ASP A 186 -2.95 16.60 2.11
C ASP A 186 -3.19 18.12 2.15
N SER A 187 -2.20 18.93 1.76
CA SER A 187 -2.11 20.40 1.91
C SER A 187 -1.84 20.93 3.32
N PHE A 188 -1.99 20.14 4.39
CA PHE A 188 -1.68 20.56 5.76
C PHE A 188 -0.37 19.97 6.26
N ARG A 189 0.03 18.84 5.67
CA ARG A 189 1.25 18.11 5.99
C ARG A 189 1.82 17.45 4.75
N LEU A 190 3.10 17.14 4.82
CA LEU A 190 3.83 16.45 3.76
C LEU A 190 4.83 15.49 4.38
N ALA A 191 4.90 14.27 3.84
CA ALA A 191 5.97 13.32 4.15
C ALA A 191 6.77 13.06 2.87
N SER A 192 8.09 12.95 2.99
CA SER A 192 8.97 12.42 1.95
C SER A 192 9.88 11.36 2.55
N LYS A 193 10.02 10.24 1.84
CA LYS A 193 10.95 9.16 2.16
C LYS A 193 11.74 8.77 0.92
N LYS A 194 13.05 8.59 1.08
CA LYS A 194 13.99 8.20 0.04
C LYS A 194 14.51 6.79 0.30
N ILE A 195 14.65 6.03 -0.79
CA ILE A 195 15.37 4.76 -0.83
C ILE A 195 16.63 5.02 -1.66
N PHE A 196 17.80 4.96 -1.04
CA PHE A 196 19.07 5.10 -1.75
C PHE A 196 19.55 3.74 -2.27
N PHE A 197 20.16 3.72 -3.44
CA PHE A 197 20.72 2.51 -4.04
C PHE A 197 21.99 2.84 -4.83
N SER A 198 22.83 1.82 -5.04
CA SER A 198 24.16 1.97 -5.64
C SER A 198 24.16 1.94 -7.16
N GLU A 199 23.12 1.39 -7.78
CA GLU A 199 23.02 1.24 -9.24
C GLU A 199 22.22 2.38 -9.86
N ASN A 200 22.82 3.13 -10.80
CA ASN A 200 22.14 4.27 -11.38
C ASN A 200 21.00 3.82 -12.31
N PHE A 201 19.79 4.33 -12.09
CA PHE A 201 18.73 4.22 -13.09
C PHE A 201 19.00 5.20 -14.23
N SER A 202 19.04 4.69 -15.46
CA SER A 202 19.24 5.53 -16.66
C SER A 202 18.03 6.42 -16.98
N GLU A 203 16.84 6.03 -16.52
CA GLU A 203 15.59 6.74 -16.78
C GLU A 203 15.07 7.43 -15.51
N LYS A 204 14.70 8.71 -15.65
CA LYS A 204 13.97 9.46 -14.62
C LYS A 204 12.49 9.34 -14.90
N ILE A 205 11.77 8.75 -13.95
CA ILE A 205 10.33 8.52 -14.09
C ILE A 205 9.61 8.97 -12.83
N SER A 206 8.34 9.32 -12.97
CA SER A 206 7.48 9.57 -11.82
C SER A 206 6.04 9.22 -12.15
N PHE A 207 5.32 8.70 -11.15
CA PHE A 207 3.91 8.44 -11.23
C PHE A 207 3.22 8.70 -9.90
N ILE A 208 1.89 8.84 -9.92
CA ILE A 208 1.07 9.05 -8.73
C ILE A 208 0.29 7.77 -8.45
N LEU A 209 0.70 7.04 -7.41
CA LEU A 209 0.05 5.81 -6.96
C LEU A 209 -1.16 6.15 -6.06
N PRO A 210 -2.39 5.71 -6.38
CA PRO A 210 -3.54 5.95 -5.50
C PRO A 210 -3.30 5.41 -4.09
N GLN A 211 -3.76 6.13 -3.06
CA GLN A 211 -3.58 5.70 -1.66
C GLN A 211 -4.18 4.31 -1.40
N VAL A 212 -5.35 4.02 -1.99
CA VAL A 212 -6.00 2.71 -1.84
C VAL A 212 -5.10 1.61 -2.40
N SER A 213 -4.54 1.80 -3.59
CA SER A 213 -3.61 0.87 -4.21
C SER A 213 -2.33 0.70 -3.41
N ALA A 214 -1.78 1.77 -2.85
CA ALA A 214 -0.61 1.71 -1.99
C ALA A 214 -0.87 0.86 -0.73
N ARG A 215 -2.05 0.97 -0.12
CA ARG A 215 -2.44 0.14 1.03
C ARG A 215 -2.65 -1.32 0.64
N GLU A 216 -3.25 -1.58 -0.52
CA GLU A 216 -3.39 -2.94 -1.05
C GLU A 216 -2.02 -3.57 -1.33
N PHE A 217 -1.11 -2.83 -1.97
CA PHE A 217 0.28 -3.22 -2.16
C PHE A 217 0.95 -3.61 -0.83
N LEU A 218 0.88 -2.75 0.19
CA LEU A 218 1.48 -3.04 1.50
C LEU A 218 0.90 -4.32 2.14
N ASN A 219 -0.39 -4.58 1.95
CA ASN A 219 -1.04 -5.79 2.44
C ASN A 219 -0.64 -7.08 1.71
N ILE A 220 -0.04 -6.95 0.52
CA ILE A 220 0.42 -8.06 -0.33
C ILE A 220 1.92 -8.29 -0.09
N PHE A 221 2.74 -7.24 -0.19
CA PHE A 221 4.20 -7.37 -0.30
C PHE A 221 4.97 -7.15 1.02
N SER A 222 4.34 -6.66 2.10
CA SER A 222 5.05 -6.39 3.38
C SER A 222 5.70 -7.61 4.03
N GLN A 223 5.32 -8.83 3.62
CA GLN A 223 5.92 -10.08 4.09
C GLN A 223 6.74 -10.78 3.00
N GLU A 224 6.73 -10.26 1.77
CA GLU A 224 7.48 -10.81 0.64
C GLU A 224 8.92 -10.31 0.70
N LYS A 225 9.85 -11.26 0.73
CA LYS A 225 11.29 -11.00 0.78
C LYS A 225 11.89 -11.03 -0.63
N GLY A 226 13.06 -10.44 -0.76
CA GLY A 226 13.80 -10.42 -2.01
C GLY A 226 13.40 -9.26 -2.90
N GLU A 227 13.60 -9.44 -4.20
CA GLU A 227 13.43 -8.37 -5.17
C GLU A 227 11.97 -8.18 -5.58
N ILE A 228 11.59 -6.93 -5.78
CA ILE A 228 10.35 -6.53 -6.44
C ILE A 228 10.69 -5.86 -7.77
N LYS A 229 10.10 -6.38 -8.85
CA LYS A 229 10.16 -5.79 -10.19
C LYS A 229 9.01 -4.81 -10.37
N ILE A 230 9.32 -3.61 -10.83
CA ILE A 230 8.36 -2.54 -11.05
C ILE A 230 8.35 -2.18 -12.53
N TYR A 231 7.23 -2.45 -13.19
CA TYR A 231 6.96 -2.02 -14.55
C TYR A 231 5.99 -0.86 -14.52
N TYR A 232 6.06 0.03 -15.50
CA TYR A 232 5.18 1.20 -15.54
C TYR A 232 4.81 1.56 -16.98
N SER A 233 3.68 2.26 -17.09
CA SER A 233 3.18 2.93 -18.28
C SER A 233 2.59 4.28 -17.83
N PRO A 234 2.17 5.17 -18.75
CA PRO A 234 1.58 6.44 -18.36
C PRO A 234 0.35 6.33 -17.45
N SER A 235 -0.42 5.24 -17.53
CA SER A 235 -1.68 5.07 -16.80
C SER A 235 -1.69 3.93 -15.79
N GLN A 236 -0.66 3.08 -15.76
CA GLN A 236 -0.62 1.86 -14.94
C GLN A 236 0.77 1.55 -14.42
N VAL A 237 0.82 0.87 -13.27
CA VAL A 237 2.03 0.31 -12.68
C VAL A 237 1.80 -1.15 -12.31
N TRP A 238 2.82 -1.97 -12.49
CA TRP A 238 2.84 -3.38 -12.11
C TRP A 238 3.99 -3.64 -11.14
N PHE A 239 3.69 -4.41 -10.10
CA PHE A 239 4.65 -4.87 -9.11
C PHE A 239 4.68 -6.39 -9.13
N GLU A 240 5.86 -6.97 -9.28
CA GLU A 240 6.02 -8.41 -9.49
C GLU A 240 7.13 -8.99 -8.63
N THR A 241 6.83 -10.08 -7.91
CA THR A 241 7.84 -10.93 -7.26
C THR A 241 8.02 -12.22 -8.06
N GLN A 242 9.20 -12.83 -7.95
CA GLN A 242 9.51 -14.10 -8.61
C GLN A 242 9.37 -15.27 -7.62
N MET A 243 9.17 -16.47 -8.14
CA MET A 243 9.24 -17.69 -7.35
C MET A 243 10.71 -17.98 -6.98
N GLU A 244 10.94 -18.58 -5.81
CA GLU A 244 12.31 -18.93 -5.39
C GLU A 244 12.86 -20.10 -6.23
N GLU A 245 11.98 -20.99 -6.68
CA GLU A 245 12.33 -22.23 -7.35
C GLU A 245 12.49 -22.09 -8.87
N THR A 246 11.97 -21.02 -9.48
CA THR A 246 11.93 -20.81 -10.94
C THR A 246 11.89 -19.33 -11.30
N ASP A 247 12.33 -18.95 -12.51
CA ASP A 247 12.18 -17.58 -13.06
C ASP A 247 10.73 -17.20 -13.45
N HIS A 248 9.74 -17.85 -12.83
CA HIS A 248 8.32 -17.56 -13.05
C HIS A 248 7.83 -16.51 -12.04
N PRO A 249 6.95 -15.57 -12.43
CA PRO A 249 6.26 -14.70 -11.49
C PRO A 249 5.53 -15.49 -10.39
N LYS A 250 5.64 -15.03 -9.14
CA LYS A 250 4.89 -15.54 -7.98
C LYS A 250 3.63 -14.71 -7.75
N ILE A 251 3.80 -13.40 -7.60
CA ILE A 251 2.73 -12.43 -7.39
C ILE A 251 2.94 -11.30 -8.40
N GLN A 252 1.87 -10.89 -9.07
CA GLN A 252 1.85 -9.68 -9.89
C GLN A 252 0.64 -8.83 -9.49
N TYR A 253 0.89 -7.62 -9.02
CA TYR A 253 -0.13 -6.64 -8.64
C TYR A 253 -0.11 -5.45 -9.60
N THR A 254 -1.27 -5.09 -10.12
CA THR A 254 -1.46 -3.98 -11.07
C THR A 254 -2.32 -2.91 -10.44
N SER A 255 -1.95 -1.64 -10.63
CA SER A 255 -2.78 -0.49 -10.27
C SER A 255 -2.87 0.49 -11.43
N ARG A 256 -4.07 1.06 -11.64
CA ARG A 256 -4.22 2.33 -12.35
C ARG A 256 -3.50 3.44 -11.58
N LEU A 257 -2.95 4.40 -12.32
CA LEU A 257 -2.29 5.59 -11.80
C LEU A 257 -3.27 6.76 -11.80
N ILE A 258 -3.04 7.73 -10.90
CA ILE A 258 -3.75 9.01 -10.96
C ILE A 258 -3.12 9.85 -12.06
N GLU A 259 -3.95 10.32 -12.99
CA GLU A 259 -3.56 11.27 -14.03
C GLU A 259 -3.40 12.68 -13.43
N GLY A 260 -2.33 13.37 -13.82
CA GLY A 260 -2.06 14.76 -13.41
C GLY A 260 -0.61 15.00 -13.04
N GLU A 261 -0.28 16.26 -12.81
CA GLU A 261 1.02 16.68 -12.28
C GLU A 261 0.93 16.84 -10.77
N TYR A 262 1.86 16.23 -10.04
CA TYR A 262 1.93 16.38 -8.60
C TYR A 262 2.42 17.81 -8.26
N PRO A 263 1.89 18.47 -7.21
CA PRO A 263 2.27 19.85 -6.90
C PRO A 263 3.78 20.01 -6.66
N ASN A 264 4.32 21.20 -7.00
CA ASN A 264 5.72 21.53 -6.72
C ASN A 264 5.95 21.68 -5.20
N TYR A 265 6.13 20.56 -4.53
CA TYR A 265 6.29 20.50 -3.08
C TYR A 265 7.65 21.00 -2.60
N GLU A 266 8.65 21.09 -3.47
CA GLU A 266 9.98 21.56 -3.07
C GLU A 266 9.96 23.02 -2.61
N GLU A 267 9.02 23.82 -3.14
CA GLU A 267 8.84 25.23 -2.76
C GLU A 267 8.33 25.40 -1.31
N ILE A 268 7.63 24.41 -0.76
CA ILE A 268 7.11 24.48 0.61
C ILE A 268 8.11 23.99 1.66
N ILE A 269 9.25 23.42 1.25
CA ILE A 269 10.28 22.92 2.17
C ILE A 269 11.02 24.10 2.80
N PRO A 270 10.92 24.30 4.13
CA PRO A 270 11.57 25.44 4.77
C PRO A 270 13.09 25.31 4.75
N LYS A 271 13.78 26.42 4.45
CA LYS A 271 15.25 26.49 4.41
C LYS A 271 15.88 27.15 5.63
N LYS A 272 15.07 27.82 6.47
CA LYS A 272 15.50 28.56 7.66
C LYS A 272 14.55 28.25 8.80
N PHE A 273 15.09 28.10 10.00
CA PHE A 273 14.33 27.78 11.21
C PHE A 273 14.68 28.79 12.31
N GLY A 274 13.66 29.31 12.99
CA GLY A 274 13.82 30.20 14.15
C GLY A 274 14.10 29.42 15.43
N THR A 275 13.52 28.23 15.57
CA THR A 275 13.70 27.37 16.76
C THR A 275 13.91 25.92 16.32
N GLN A 276 14.78 25.19 17.00
CA GLN A 276 14.98 23.75 16.80
C GLN A 276 15.09 23.03 18.14
N ILE A 277 14.47 21.86 18.22
CA ILE A 277 14.59 20.96 19.37
C ILE A 277 15.09 19.58 18.94
N GLU A 278 15.89 18.96 19.80
CA GLU A 278 16.35 17.58 19.67
C GLU A 278 15.83 16.77 20.86
N VAL A 279 15.01 15.77 20.59
CA VAL A 279 14.29 14.99 21.61
C VAL A 279 14.32 13.49 21.33
N LEU A 280 14.15 12.70 22.40
CA LEU A 280 13.93 11.26 22.30
C LEU A 280 12.53 10.97 21.76
N LYS A 281 12.45 10.14 20.71
CA LYS A 281 11.21 9.79 20.01
C LYS A 281 10.17 9.21 20.96
N GLU A 282 10.54 8.18 21.71
CA GLU A 282 9.62 7.44 22.58
C GLU A 282 9.10 8.29 23.74
N GLU A 283 9.97 9.12 24.35
CA GLU A 283 9.56 10.08 25.37
C GLU A 283 8.56 11.08 24.80
N PHE A 284 8.89 11.74 23.69
CA PHE A 284 8.00 12.71 23.05
C PHE A 284 6.64 12.11 22.67
N LEU A 285 6.63 10.94 22.03
CA LEU A 285 5.40 10.24 21.66
C LEU A 285 4.55 9.89 22.89
N LYS A 286 5.17 9.46 24.00
CA LYS A 286 4.44 9.17 25.23
C LYS A 286 3.70 10.40 25.75
N HIS A 287 4.39 11.54 25.84
CA HIS A 287 3.79 12.79 26.29
C HIS A 287 2.67 13.28 25.36
N VAL A 288 2.88 13.24 24.04
CA VAL A 288 1.86 13.61 23.05
C VAL A 288 0.65 12.68 23.12
N LYS A 289 0.85 11.36 23.25
CA LYS A 289 -0.25 10.39 23.41
C LYS A 289 -1.02 10.63 24.70
N THR A 290 -0.36 10.91 25.83
CA THR A 290 -1.07 11.23 27.08
C THR A 290 -1.85 12.54 26.97
N ALA A 291 -1.24 13.59 26.42
CA ALA A 291 -1.90 14.87 26.16
C ALA A 291 -3.13 14.71 25.25
N SER A 292 -3.05 13.82 24.24
CA SER A 292 -4.14 13.59 23.28
C SER A 292 -5.45 13.16 23.93
N LEU A 293 -5.39 12.47 25.08
CA LEU A 293 -6.57 12.03 25.84
C LEU A 293 -7.44 13.21 26.33
N LEU A 294 -6.86 14.40 26.46
CA LEU A 294 -7.52 15.62 26.92
C LEU A 294 -7.59 16.71 25.84
N SER A 295 -7.37 16.36 24.56
CA SER A 295 -7.35 17.30 23.42
C SER A 295 -8.72 17.61 22.81
N GLY A 296 -9.77 16.94 23.32
CA GLY A 296 -11.15 17.15 22.90
C GLY A 296 -11.38 16.82 21.43
N LYS A 297 -12.33 17.52 20.79
CA LYS A 297 -12.72 17.25 19.40
C LYS A 297 -11.73 17.81 18.37
N ASN A 298 -10.98 18.86 18.74
CA ASN A 298 -10.11 19.58 17.81
C ASN A 298 -8.74 18.90 17.63
N ASN A 299 -8.38 17.93 18.48
CA ASN A 299 -7.09 17.25 18.46
C ASN A 299 -5.90 18.21 18.67
N GLU A 300 -6.11 19.32 19.37
CA GLU A 300 -5.09 20.35 19.60
C GLU A 300 -4.16 19.96 20.77
N ILE A 301 -2.86 20.10 20.55
CA ILE A 301 -1.84 20.09 21.62
C ILE A 301 -0.96 21.33 21.45
N ARG A 302 -0.75 22.02 22.55
CA ARG A 302 0.08 23.23 22.64
C ARG A 302 1.46 22.88 23.16
N PHE A 303 2.48 23.43 22.51
CA PHE A 303 3.88 23.33 22.89
C PHE A 303 4.38 24.71 23.30
N LYS A 304 5.10 24.80 24.42
CA LYS A 304 5.90 25.99 24.79
C LYS A 304 7.35 25.57 24.89
N ILE A 305 8.20 26.19 24.08
CA ILE A 305 9.61 25.82 23.96
C ILE A 305 10.45 26.96 24.52
N ASP A 306 11.17 26.70 25.60
CA ASP A 306 12.01 27.67 26.30
C ASP A 306 13.49 27.28 26.14
N PRO A 307 14.25 28.00 25.29
CA PRO A 307 15.68 27.77 25.08
C PRO A 307 16.55 28.02 26.31
N GLN A 308 16.15 28.95 27.20
CA GLN A 308 16.94 29.28 28.39
C GLN A 308 16.86 28.17 29.43
N LYS A 309 15.71 27.49 29.51
CA LYS A 309 15.49 26.37 30.44
C LYS A 309 15.77 25.01 29.82
N GLU A 310 15.97 24.92 28.50
CA GLU A 310 16.03 23.65 27.75
C GLU A 310 14.81 22.75 27.98
N ILE A 311 13.63 23.38 28.08
CA ILE A 311 12.36 22.70 28.39
C ILE A 311 11.38 22.86 27.23
N ILE A 312 10.73 21.75 26.89
CA ILE A 312 9.58 21.69 25.99
C ILE A 312 8.36 21.32 26.84
N GLN A 313 7.49 22.28 27.08
CA GLN A 313 6.22 22.06 27.78
C GLN A 313 5.15 21.60 26.79
N ILE A 314 4.37 20.60 27.19
CA ILE A 314 3.28 20.04 26.40
C ILE A 314 2.00 20.21 27.20
N LEU A 315 1.04 20.94 26.63
CA LEU A 315 -0.22 21.28 27.26
C LEU A 315 -1.41 20.83 26.40
N SER A 316 -2.42 20.28 27.08
CA SER A 316 -3.72 19.99 26.49
C SER A 316 -4.81 20.28 27.50
N GLN A 317 -5.89 20.92 27.09
CA GLN A 317 -7.00 21.25 27.98
C GLN A 317 -8.33 21.19 27.24
N THR A 318 -9.30 20.53 27.87
CA THR A 318 -10.70 20.53 27.43
C THR A 318 -11.58 20.81 28.65
N PRO A 319 -12.47 21.83 28.63
CA PRO A 319 -13.24 22.25 29.81
C PRO A 319 -13.95 21.12 30.57
N ASN A 320 -14.48 20.13 29.84
CA ASN A 320 -15.27 19.02 30.43
C ASN A 320 -14.47 17.74 30.68
N LEU A 321 -13.20 17.66 30.27
CA LEU A 321 -12.35 16.46 30.47
C LEU A 321 -11.20 16.71 31.45
N GLY A 322 -10.65 17.92 31.48
CA GLY A 322 -9.53 18.29 32.35
C GLY A 322 -8.37 18.94 31.60
N ARG A 323 -7.22 19.00 32.26
CA ARG A 323 -5.96 19.57 31.76
C ARG A 323 -4.82 18.58 31.97
N TYR A 324 -3.95 18.48 30.98
CA TYR A 324 -2.67 17.80 31.05
C TYR A 324 -1.56 18.82 30.81
N GLU A 325 -0.52 18.73 31.63
CA GLU A 325 0.68 19.52 31.51
C GLU A 325 1.87 18.64 31.83
N SER A 326 2.88 18.71 30.97
CA SER A 326 4.12 17.96 31.17
C SER A 326 5.28 18.72 30.55
N SER A 327 6.50 18.28 30.86
CA SER A 327 7.71 18.91 30.35
C SER A 327 8.73 17.84 29.99
N ILE A 328 9.36 18.02 28.84
CA ILE A 328 10.47 17.20 28.36
C ILE A 328 11.73 18.06 28.41
N LYS A 329 12.83 17.51 28.92
CA LYS A 329 14.15 18.13 28.78
C LYS A 329 14.71 17.76 27.41
N GLY A 330 15.15 18.75 26.64
CA GLY A 330 15.71 18.52 25.31
C GLY A 330 16.69 19.61 24.94
N LYS A 331 17.57 19.35 23.96
CA LYS A 331 18.45 20.42 23.47
C LYS A 331 17.59 21.39 22.66
N VAL A 332 17.54 22.64 23.07
CA VAL A 332 16.77 23.69 22.40
C VAL A 332 17.72 24.74 21.86
N ARG A 333 17.51 25.16 20.61
CA ARG A 333 18.26 26.23 19.96
C ARG A 333 17.30 27.23 19.34
N GLY A 334 17.67 28.50 19.34
CA GLY A 334 16.89 29.57 18.70
C GLY A 334 15.96 30.30 19.67
N ASP A 335 14.81 30.74 19.16
CA ASP A 335 13.89 31.62 19.88
C ASP A 335 12.88 30.86 20.75
N GLU A 336 12.36 31.53 21.79
CA GLU A 336 11.19 31.06 22.53
C GLU A 336 9.96 31.05 21.61
N ILE A 337 9.20 29.96 21.63
CA ILE A 337 8.03 29.80 20.76
C ILE A 337 6.91 29.04 21.46
N GLU A 338 5.68 29.52 21.25
CA GLU A 338 4.45 28.84 21.63
C GLU A 338 3.65 28.50 20.38
N ILE A 339 3.32 27.22 20.19
CA ILE A 339 2.74 26.71 18.94
C ILE A 339 1.75 25.58 19.20
N VAL A 340 0.72 25.47 18.36
CA VAL A 340 -0.34 24.45 18.50
C VAL A 340 -0.37 23.57 17.26
N PHE A 341 -0.44 22.26 17.45
CA PHE A 341 -0.54 21.27 16.37
C PHE A 341 -1.72 20.33 16.57
N ASN A 342 -2.17 19.76 15.46
CA ASN A 342 -3.00 18.57 15.48
C ASN A 342 -2.16 17.37 15.91
N TRP A 343 -2.48 16.73 17.03
CA TRP A 343 -1.69 15.63 17.57
C TRP A 343 -1.68 14.39 16.67
N LYS A 344 -2.75 14.14 15.89
CA LYS A 344 -2.80 13.02 14.95
C LYS A 344 -1.77 13.21 13.86
N PHE A 345 -1.67 14.44 13.33
CA PHE A 345 -0.68 14.78 12.32
C PHE A 345 0.74 14.70 12.85
N LEU A 346 0.97 15.10 14.11
CA LEU A 346 2.27 14.91 14.75
C LEU A 346 2.65 13.44 14.87
N ILE A 347 1.75 12.61 15.41
CA ILE A 347 2.02 11.18 15.61
C ILE A 347 2.31 10.51 14.26
N ASP A 348 1.50 10.78 13.24
CA ASP A 348 1.67 10.16 11.91
C ASP A 348 3.06 10.41 11.31
N GLY A 349 3.64 11.60 11.50
CA GLY A 349 5.00 11.89 11.03
C GLY A 349 6.11 11.31 11.92
N ILE A 350 5.92 11.37 13.25
CA ILE A 350 6.98 10.95 14.20
C ILE A 350 7.09 9.43 14.28
N THR A 351 5.99 8.68 14.14
CA THR A 351 6.04 7.21 14.28
C THR A 351 6.90 6.53 13.22
N GLU A 352 7.00 7.14 12.03
CA GLU A 352 7.73 6.60 10.88
C GLU A 352 9.24 6.88 10.93
N ILE A 353 9.71 7.64 11.94
CA ILE A 353 11.14 7.87 12.20
C ILE A 353 11.74 6.62 12.85
N ASP A 354 12.82 6.09 12.30
CA ASP A 354 13.47 4.88 12.79
C ASP A 354 14.69 5.13 13.70
N THR A 355 15.05 6.40 13.92
CA THR A 355 16.10 6.81 14.87
C THR A 355 15.54 7.05 16.27
N GLU A 356 16.38 6.87 17.29
CA GLU A 356 16.00 7.11 18.70
C GLU A 356 15.66 8.59 18.96
N ARG A 357 16.35 9.50 18.25
CA ARG A 357 16.19 10.95 18.37
C ARG A 357 15.76 11.55 17.04
N PHE A 358 15.00 12.64 17.12
CA PHE A 358 14.64 13.43 15.95
C PHE A 358 14.83 14.92 16.22
N ILE A 359 14.99 15.69 15.15
CA ILE A 359 15.00 17.15 15.18
C ILE A 359 13.61 17.64 14.80
N PHE A 360 13.03 18.50 15.62
CA PHE A 360 11.82 19.25 15.29
C PHE A 360 12.18 20.72 15.14
N SER A 361 12.02 21.25 13.93
CA SER A 361 12.41 22.61 13.56
C SER A 361 11.17 23.45 13.24
N PHE A 362 11.14 24.68 13.73
CA PHE A 362 10.02 25.61 13.59
C PHE A 362 10.48 26.86 12.85
N THR A 363 9.68 27.31 11.88
CA THR A 363 9.96 28.56 11.15
C THR A 363 9.48 29.79 11.90
N SER A 364 8.23 29.77 12.37
CA SER A 364 7.58 30.79 13.18
C SER A 364 6.31 30.20 13.85
N VAL A 365 5.58 31.00 14.63
CA VAL A 365 4.33 30.57 15.31
C VAL A 365 3.22 30.11 14.36
N GLU A 366 3.18 30.66 13.14
CA GLU A 366 2.19 30.31 12.10
C GLU A 366 2.80 29.55 10.91
N GLY A 367 4.12 29.47 10.84
CA GLY A 367 4.84 28.89 9.73
C GLY A 367 4.96 27.36 9.82
N PRO A 368 5.35 26.70 8.72
CA PRO A 368 5.56 25.27 8.69
C PRO A 368 6.62 24.84 9.71
N ALA A 369 6.39 23.68 10.33
CA ALA A 369 7.38 22.98 11.12
C ALA A 369 7.84 21.72 10.39
N MET A 370 9.08 21.32 10.64
CA MET A 370 9.74 20.22 9.95
C MET A 370 10.35 19.25 10.96
N ILE A 371 10.10 17.97 10.76
CA ILE A 371 10.59 16.85 11.56
C ILE A 371 11.55 16.03 10.70
N LYS A 372 12.72 15.70 11.24
CA LYS A 372 13.73 14.85 10.59
C LYS A 372 14.39 13.89 11.60
N PRO A 373 14.78 12.67 11.18
CA PRO A 373 15.68 11.85 11.97
C PRO A 373 17.01 12.59 12.20
N LEU A 374 17.63 12.42 13.37
CA LEU A 374 18.87 13.12 13.72
C LEU A 374 20.08 12.65 12.88
N GLU A 375 20.08 11.37 12.47
CA GLU A 375 21.24 10.69 11.89
C GLU A 375 21.00 10.18 10.46
N LYS A 376 19.85 10.52 9.87
CA LYS A 376 19.47 10.10 8.51
C LYS A 376 18.89 11.26 7.72
N GLU A 377 19.11 11.23 6.41
CA GLU A 377 18.57 12.22 5.46
C GLU A 377 17.52 11.62 4.53
N ASP A 378 17.08 10.40 4.82
CA ASP A 378 16.16 9.64 4.01
C ASP A 378 14.70 10.01 4.28
N TYR A 379 14.37 10.66 5.39
CA TYR A 379 13.01 11.04 5.75
C TYR A 379 12.91 12.50 6.17
N PHE A 380 11.84 13.17 5.74
CA PHE A 380 11.39 14.40 6.38
C PHE A 380 9.87 14.52 6.36
N TYR A 381 9.36 15.23 7.36
CA TYR A 381 7.95 15.48 7.52
C TYR A 381 7.70 16.95 7.81
N ILE A 382 6.76 17.57 7.10
CA ILE A 382 6.34 18.95 7.29
C ILE A 382 4.89 18.94 7.77
N LEU A 383 4.57 19.81 8.71
CA LEU A 383 3.19 20.04 9.13
C LEU A 383 2.96 21.51 9.49
N MET A 384 1.75 21.97 9.19
CA MET A 384 1.30 23.31 9.52
C MET A 384 0.75 23.36 10.96
N PRO A 385 1.04 24.43 11.73
CA PRO A 385 0.38 24.66 13.00
C PRO A 385 -1.10 25.01 12.82
N ILE A 386 -1.88 24.79 13.87
CA ILE A 386 -3.25 25.29 13.96
C ILE A 386 -3.17 26.76 14.34
N LYS A 387 -3.78 27.62 13.52
CA LYS A 387 -3.88 29.05 13.81
C LYS A 387 -4.73 29.26 15.06
N THR A 388 -4.11 29.72 16.13
CA THR A 388 -4.81 30.20 17.31
C THR A 388 -5.14 31.67 17.11
N VAL A 389 -6.44 31.98 16.99
CA VAL A 389 -6.96 33.36 16.94
C VAL A 389 -6.87 34.02 18.30
#